data_AF-A0A2Y8ZWA2-F1
#
_entry.id   AF-A0A2Y8ZWA2-F1
#
_cell.length_a   1.000
_cell.length_b   1.000
_cell.length_c   1.000
_cell.angle_alpha   90.00
_cell.angle_beta   90.00
_cell.angle_gamma   90.00
#
_symmetry.space_group_name_H-M   'P 1'
#
loop_
_entity.id
_entity.type
_entity.pdbx_description
1 polymer ?
#
loop_
_entity_poly.entity_id
_entity_poly.type
_entity_poly.pdbx_seq_one_letter_code
_entity_poly.pdbx_strand_id
1 'polypeptide(L)'
;MSTTSAAVGDFKLGKLPARPDAVSFKLSKYLEPRRLPTPPAHFGHDTGVAPWQMLGNDRVGDCVIAGGLHETMLWTKNGSQEVAVSTDAAINNYSAITGYVPGQPDTDRGTDMAVAASYRRHTGLVDASGHRHKIAAYLALTPGDVQEHLLAIYLFGAIGVGVRFPESAMQQFRDHQPWDVVPGSRIEGGHYIPAVARRNGRFIIVTWGREQPMTDAFLQEYNDESYAYVSKEYLRQGHSPEGFNMAELKADLAALG
;
A
#
# COMPACT_ATOMS: atom_id res chain seq x y z
N MET A 1 33.16 -6.07 25.04
CA MET A 1 31.71 -5.82 24.82
C MET A 1 31.54 -5.64 23.33
N SER A 2 30.97 -6.64 22.66
CA SER A 2 30.87 -6.70 21.21
C SER A 2 29.71 -5.82 20.75
N THR A 3 30.02 -4.71 20.10
CA THR A 3 29.04 -3.97 19.28
C THR A 3 28.95 -4.68 17.94
N THR A 4 28.04 -5.65 17.84
CA THR A 4 27.60 -6.17 16.54
C THR A 4 26.89 -5.04 15.80
N SER A 5 27.60 -4.39 14.88
CA SER A 5 26.99 -3.67 13.77
C SER A 5 26.02 -4.64 13.10
N ALA A 6 24.72 -4.38 13.20
CA ALA A 6 23.77 -5.02 12.30
C ALA A 6 24.23 -4.69 10.87
N ALA A 7 24.47 -5.71 10.05
CA ALA A 7 24.72 -5.48 8.63
C ALA A 7 23.52 -4.68 8.09
N VAL A 8 23.79 -3.58 7.40
CA VAL A 8 22.76 -2.81 6.69
C VAL A 8 22.23 -3.73 5.59
N GLY A 9 21.10 -4.39 5.83
CA GLY A 9 20.48 -5.27 4.85
C GLY A 9 20.10 -4.48 3.60
N ASP A 10 20.29 -5.06 2.43
CA ASP A 10 19.87 -4.47 1.16
C ASP A 10 18.34 -4.47 1.08
N PHE A 11 17.74 -3.28 1.14
CA PHE A 11 16.31 -3.09 0.90
C PHE A 11 15.93 -3.47 -0.53
N LYS A 12 14.81 -4.18 -0.72
CA LYS A 12 14.37 -4.66 -2.03
C LYS A 12 13.21 -3.85 -2.58
N LEU A 13 13.33 -3.55 -3.86
CA LEU A 13 12.24 -3.13 -4.74
C LEU A 13 11.58 -4.37 -5.35
N GLY A 14 10.49 -4.23 -6.10
CA GLY A 14 9.88 -5.39 -6.73
C GLY A 14 8.49 -5.18 -7.31
N LYS A 15 8.03 -3.95 -7.43
CA LYS A 15 6.85 -3.64 -8.23
C LYS A 15 7.26 -3.71 -9.70
N LEU A 16 6.52 -4.46 -10.51
CA LEU A 16 6.70 -4.48 -11.95
C LEU A 16 6.22 -3.17 -12.60
N PRO A 17 6.62 -2.87 -13.85
CA PRO A 17 6.15 -1.68 -14.55
C PRO A 17 4.62 -1.58 -14.55
N ALA A 18 4.08 -0.38 -14.30
CA ALA A 18 2.65 -0.16 -14.35
C ALA A 18 2.08 -0.58 -15.71
N ARG A 19 0.89 -1.19 -15.69
CA ARG A 19 0.12 -1.49 -16.90
C ARG A 19 -1.04 -0.51 -16.99
N PRO A 20 -0.94 0.53 -17.84
CA PRO A 20 -2.02 1.47 -18.06
C PRO A 20 -3.33 0.73 -18.34
N ASP A 21 -4.40 1.17 -17.68
CA ASP A 21 -5.77 0.65 -17.84
C ASP A 21 -5.98 -0.83 -17.53
N ALA A 22 -5.04 -1.49 -16.83
CA ALA A 22 -5.24 -2.83 -16.30
C ALA A 22 -6.42 -2.92 -15.30
N VAL A 23 -6.82 -1.78 -14.71
CA VAL A 23 -7.99 -1.64 -13.86
C VAL A 23 -8.93 -0.60 -14.46
N SER A 24 -10.09 -1.05 -14.93
CA SER A 24 -11.11 -0.22 -15.59
C SER A 24 -11.96 0.59 -14.61
N PHE A 25 -12.03 0.13 -13.35
CA PHE A 25 -12.78 0.74 -12.28
C PHE A 25 -11.97 1.88 -11.67
N LYS A 26 -12.31 3.13 -11.99
CA LYS A 26 -11.57 4.32 -11.58
C LYS A 26 -12.32 5.03 -10.46
N LEU A 27 -11.66 5.41 -9.37
CA LEU A 27 -12.32 6.09 -8.24
C LEU A 27 -12.97 7.40 -8.71
N SER A 28 -12.25 8.21 -9.49
CA SER A 28 -12.74 9.46 -10.11
C SER A 28 -14.09 9.38 -10.83
N LYS A 29 -14.51 8.20 -11.34
CA LYS A 29 -15.84 8.03 -11.97
C LYS A 29 -17.00 8.06 -10.97
N TYR A 30 -16.71 7.86 -9.69
CA TYR A 30 -17.68 7.81 -8.59
C TYR A 30 -17.61 9.04 -7.69
N LEU A 31 -16.67 9.94 -7.97
CA LEU A 31 -16.47 11.14 -7.18
C LEU A 31 -17.42 12.24 -7.66
N GLU A 32 -18.49 12.53 -6.91
CA GLU A 32 -19.25 13.77 -7.05
C GLU A 32 -18.61 14.85 -6.15
N PRO A 33 -17.87 15.85 -6.69
CA PRO A 33 -17.04 16.75 -5.88
C PRO A 33 -17.82 17.55 -4.83
N ARG A 34 -19.12 17.80 -5.05
CA ARG A 34 -19.98 18.54 -4.11
C ARG A 34 -20.47 17.70 -2.92
N ARG A 35 -20.30 16.38 -2.96
CA ARG A 35 -20.76 15.44 -1.93
C ARG A 35 -19.63 14.85 -1.10
N LEU A 36 -18.40 14.98 -1.56
CA LEU A 36 -17.25 14.35 -0.90
C LEU A 36 -16.73 15.21 0.23
N PRO A 37 -16.32 14.58 1.35
CA PRO A 37 -15.66 15.31 2.42
C PRO A 37 -14.32 15.86 1.93
N THR A 38 -13.95 17.04 2.39
CA THR A 38 -12.55 17.48 2.31
C THR A 38 -11.76 16.78 3.41
N PRO A 39 -10.75 15.95 3.08
CA PRO A 39 -9.92 15.33 4.10
C PRO A 39 -9.29 16.40 5.01
N PRO A 40 -9.21 16.18 6.33
CA PRO A 40 -8.52 17.09 7.23
C PRO A 40 -7.04 17.28 6.83
N ALA A 41 -6.39 18.33 7.32
CA ALA A 41 -4.94 18.49 7.11
C ALA A 41 -4.10 17.41 7.82
N HIS A 42 -4.67 16.75 8.84
CA HIS A 42 -4.06 15.66 9.60
C HIS A 42 -5.12 14.56 9.84
N PHE A 43 -4.93 13.38 9.28
CA PHE A 43 -5.84 12.23 9.43
C PHE A 43 -5.15 10.89 9.19
N GLY A 44 -5.80 9.78 9.51
CA GLY A 44 -5.27 8.42 9.35
C GLY A 44 -5.17 7.68 10.68
N HIS A 45 -5.18 6.36 10.62
CA HIS A 45 -5.29 5.44 11.77
C HIS A 45 -4.08 4.50 11.88
N ASP A 46 -2.91 5.02 11.56
CA ASP A 46 -1.59 4.40 11.68
C ASP A 46 -1.16 4.21 13.14
N THR A 47 -1.71 5.01 14.06
CA THR A 47 -1.36 4.97 15.49
C THR A 47 -1.68 3.62 16.12
N GLY A 48 -0.66 2.97 16.69
CA GLY A 48 -0.79 1.70 17.40
C GLY A 48 -0.88 0.46 16.52
N VAL A 49 -0.64 0.59 15.20
CA VAL A 49 -0.49 -0.55 14.27
C VAL A 49 0.94 -1.13 14.31
N ALA A 50 1.93 -0.31 14.65
CA ALA A 50 3.33 -0.73 14.74
C ALA A 50 3.56 -1.82 15.82
N PRO A 51 4.58 -2.68 15.66
CA PRO A 51 5.62 -2.64 14.62
C PRO A 51 5.13 -3.12 13.25
N TRP A 52 5.43 -2.37 12.19
CA TRP A 52 5.01 -2.68 10.82
C TRP A 52 5.69 -3.95 10.25
N GLN A 53 6.85 -4.35 10.78
CA GLN A 53 7.63 -5.53 10.35
C GLN A 53 8.20 -5.43 8.91
N MET A 54 9.37 -6.03 8.70
CA MET A 54 10.05 -6.04 7.40
C MET A 54 9.36 -6.94 6.37
N LEU A 55 8.74 -8.03 6.84
CA LEU A 55 8.01 -9.02 6.04
C LEU A 55 8.81 -9.68 4.91
N GLY A 56 10.14 -9.59 4.90
CA GLY A 56 10.99 -10.19 3.88
C GLY A 56 11.36 -9.24 2.72
N ASN A 57 10.92 -7.98 2.77
CA ASN A 57 11.23 -6.99 1.75
C ASN A 57 12.65 -6.38 1.85
N ASP A 58 13.49 -6.98 2.69
CA ASP A 58 14.95 -6.87 2.75
C ASP A 58 15.65 -8.09 2.10
N ARG A 59 14.89 -9.08 1.61
CA ARG A 59 15.41 -10.35 1.09
C ARG A 59 14.98 -10.58 -0.35
N VAL A 60 13.71 -10.34 -0.67
CA VAL A 60 13.11 -10.59 -1.99
C VAL A 60 12.27 -9.40 -2.48
N GLY A 61 11.93 -9.38 -3.77
CA GLY A 61 11.15 -8.32 -4.40
C GLY A 61 9.64 -8.32 -4.10
N ASP A 62 9.25 -8.55 -2.85
CA ASP A 62 7.86 -8.75 -2.42
C ASP A 62 7.14 -7.47 -1.94
N CYS A 63 7.64 -6.27 -2.24
CA CYS A 63 7.09 -5.00 -1.72
C CYS A 63 5.56 -4.85 -1.88
N VAL A 64 4.97 -5.36 -2.97
CA VAL A 64 3.51 -5.36 -3.20
C VAL A 64 2.77 -6.22 -2.17
N ILE A 65 3.37 -7.33 -1.76
CA ILE A 65 2.80 -8.27 -0.78
C ILE A 65 3.00 -7.73 0.63
N ALA A 66 4.22 -7.27 0.96
CA ALA A 66 4.51 -6.64 2.25
C ALA A 66 3.56 -5.45 2.50
N GLY A 67 3.41 -4.56 1.51
CA GLY A 67 2.47 -3.45 1.59
C GLY A 67 1.01 -3.89 1.74
N GLY A 68 0.57 -4.91 1.01
CA GLY A 68 -0.78 -5.48 1.16
C GLY A 68 -1.05 -6.08 2.55
N LEU A 69 -0.03 -6.63 3.21
CA LEU A 69 -0.12 -7.10 4.60
C LEU A 69 -0.12 -5.94 5.60
N HIS A 70 0.67 -4.88 5.38
CA HIS A 70 0.59 -3.66 6.21
C HIS A 70 -0.79 -3.01 6.14
N GLU A 71 -1.40 -2.94 4.96
CA GLU A 71 -2.78 -2.49 4.80
C GLU A 71 -3.76 -3.37 5.59
N THR A 72 -3.58 -4.69 5.53
CA THR A 72 -4.37 -5.65 6.34
C THR A 72 -4.21 -5.38 7.83
N MET A 73 -2.99 -5.16 8.34
CA MET A 73 -2.75 -4.83 9.74
C MET A 73 -3.53 -3.58 10.15
N LEU A 74 -3.49 -2.51 9.34
CA LEU A 74 -4.20 -1.28 9.62
C LEU A 74 -5.71 -1.50 9.63
N TRP A 75 -6.26 -2.17 8.61
CA TRP A 75 -7.70 -2.36 8.51
C TRP A 75 -8.24 -3.19 9.66
N THR A 76 -7.59 -4.30 9.95
CA THR A 76 -8.02 -5.26 10.98
C THR A 76 -7.94 -4.62 12.38
N LYS A 77 -6.86 -3.89 12.70
CA LYS A 77 -6.72 -3.11 13.94
C LYS A 77 -7.86 -2.11 14.14
N ASN A 78 -8.17 -1.36 13.09
CA ASN A 78 -9.13 -0.25 13.18
C ASN A 78 -10.58 -0.67 12.95
N GLY A 79 -10.82 -1.82 12.35
CA GLY A 79 -12.14 -2.43 12.27
C GLY A 79 -12.38 -3.42 13.41
N SER A 80 -12.44 -4.71 13.08
CA SER A 80 -13.04 -5.71 13.96
C SER A 80 -12.09 -6.45 14.91
N GLN A 81 -10.83 -6.67 14.52
CA GLN A 81 -9.87 -7.47 15.29
C GLN A 81 -8.47 -7.25 14.74
N GLU A 82 -7.47 -7.03 15.60
CA GLU A 82 -6.06 -7.00 15.18
C GLU A 82 -5.54 -8.40 14.81
N VAL A 83 -4.85 -8.51 13.68
CA VAL A 83 -4.26 -9.77 13.20
C VAL A 83 -2.75 -9.70 13.13
N ALA A 84 -2.11 -10.84 13.37
CA ALA A 84 -0.66 -10.97 13.27
C ALA A 84 -0.25 -11.37 11.86
N VAL A 85 0.72 -10.66 11.30
CA VAL A 85 1.40 -11.02 10.05
C VAL A 85 2.82 -11.49 10.35
N SER A 86 3.44 -12.21 9.40
CA SER A 86 4.81 -12.71 9.53
C SER A 86 5.53 -12.74 8.18
N THR A 87 6.87 -12.82 8.23
CA THR A 87 7.69 -13.01 7.02
C THR A 87 7.31 -14.27 6.27
N ASP A 88 7.05 -15.38 6.95
CA ASP A 88 6.67 -16.64 6.29
C ASP A 88 5.33 -16.50 5.56
N ALA A 89 4.36 -15.80 6.17
CA ALA A 89 3.09 -15.50 5.51
C ALA A 89 3.29 -14.61 4.26
N ALA A 90 4.14 -13.58 4.36
CA ALA A 90 4.48 -12.73 3.22
C ALA A 90 5.13 -13.53 2.07
N ILE A 91 6.14 -14.35 2.37
CA ILE A 91 6.78 -15.20 1.36
C ILE A 91 5.80 -16.21 0.76
N ASN A 92 4.91 -16.81 1.56
CA ASN A 92 3.88 -17.72 1.04
C ASN A 92 2.89 -17.03 0.09
N ASN A 93 2.46 -15.81 0.44
CA ASN A 93 1.65 -14.99 -0.45
C ASN A 93 2.41 -14.65 -1.73
N TYR A 94 3.68 -14.24 -1.63
CA TYR A 94 4.51 -13.89 -2.76
C TYR A 94 4.65 -15.06 -3.73
N SER A 95 5.04 -16.24 -3.24
CA SER A 95 5.11 -17.47 -4.03
C SER A 95 3.77 -17.82 -4.70
N ALA A 96 2.65 -17.66 -3.99
CA ALA A 96 1.33 -17.97 -4.54
C ALA A 96 0.88 -16.99 -5.64
N ILE A 97 1.34 -15.74 -5.60
CA ILE A 97 0.95 -14.69 -6.56
C ILE A 97 1.87 -14.68 -7.77
N THR A 98 3.18 -14.90 -7.57
CA THR A 98 4.20 -14.66 -8.62
C THR A 98 4.86 -15.93 -9.13
N GLY A 99 4.68 -17.07 -8.44
CA GLY A 99 5.42 -18.29 -8.71
C GLY A 99 6.85 -18.26 -8.18
N TYR A 100 7.21 -17.28 -7.34
CA TYR A 100 8.49 -17.28 -6.63
C TYR A 100 8.70 -18.61 -5.89
N VAL A 101 9.93 -19.14 -5.97
CA VAL A 101 10.35 -20.35 -5.26
C VAL A 101 11.41 -19.96 -4.24
N PRO A 102 11.12 -20.05 -2.92
CA PRO A 102 12.08 -19.70 -1.88
C PRO A 102 13.43 -20.39 -2.06
N GLY A 103 14.50 -19.60 -2.05
CA GLY A 103 15.87 -20.09 -2.26
C GLY A 103 16.29 -20.21 -3.73
N GLN A 104 15.44 -19.84 -4.69
CA GLN A 104 15.79 -19.77 -6.12
C GLN A 104 15.72 -18.32 -6.63
N PRO A 105 16.82 -17.55 -6.58
CA PRO A 105 16.84 -16.13 -6.92
C PRO A 105 16.31 -15.80 -8.32
N ASP A 106 16.51 -16.68 -9.30
CA ASP A 106 16.05 -16.46 -10.69
C ASP A 106 14.51 -16.47 -10.85
N THR A 107 13.80 -16.88 -9.80
CA THR A 107 12.33 -16.82 -9.72
C THR A 107 11.82 -15.55 -9.05
N ASP A 108 12.69 -14.74 -8.44
CA ASP A 108 12.33 -13.45 -7.83
C ASP A 108 12.16 -12.40 -8.93
N ARG A 109 10.91 -12.19 -9.36
CA ARG A 109 10.58 -11.35 -10.54
C ARG A 109 9.70 -10.16 -10.20
N GLY A 110 9.45 -9.92 -8.92
CA GLY A 110 8.53 -8.88 -8.47
C GLY A 110 7.07 -9.21 -8.78
N THR A 111 6.20 -8.21 -8.62
CA THR A 111 4.75 -8.36 -8.68
C THR A 111 4.10 -7.24 -9.50
N ASP A 112 3.18 -7.63 -10.38
CA ASP A 112 2.25 -6.72 -11.05
C ASP A 112 1.13 -6.33 -10.08
N MET A 113 0.91 -5.03 -9.85
CA MET A 113 -0.04 -4.58 -8.84
C MET A 113 -1.48 -4.98 -9.17
N ALA A 114 -1.87 -5.03 -10.46
CA ALA A 114 -3.24 -5.40 -10.84
C ALA A 114 -3.48 -6.90 -10.67
N VAL A 115 -2.48 -7.74 -10.95
CA VAL A 115 -2.51 -9.18 -10.62
C VAL A 115 -2.67 -9.37 -9.11
N ALA A 116 -1.88 -8.67 -8.30
CA ALA A 116 -1.99 -8.73 -6.84
C ALA A 116 -3.36 -8.24 -6.35
N ALA A 117 -3.87 -7.12 -6.86
CA ALA A 117 -5.19 -6.60 -6.51
C ALA A 117 -6.32 -7.61 -6.84
N SER A 118 -6.24 -8.25 -8.02
CA SER A 118 -7.16 -9.32 -8.41
C SER A 118 -7.07 -10.52 -7.46
N TYR A 119 -5.86 -10.97 -7.13
CA TYR A 119 -5.65 -12.05 -6.17
C TYR A 119 -6.21 -11.71 -4.78
N ARG A 120 -5.98 -10.50 -4.28
CA ARG A 120 -6.52 -10.01 -3.00
C ARG A 120 -8.05 -10.04 -2.98
N ARG A 121 -8.70 -9.75 -4.10
CA ARG A 121 -10.17 -9.79 -4.21
C ARG A 121 -10.72 -11.22 -4.25
N HIS A 122 -10.14 -12.08 -5.10
CA HIS A 122 -10.70 -13.40 -5.35
C HIS A 122 -10.26 -14.44 -4.31
N THR A 123 -9.01 -14.36 -3.87
CA THR A 123 -8.36 -15.36 -3.03
C THR A 123 -8.04 -14.81 -1.64
N GLY A 124 -7.47 -13.61 -1.56
CA GLY A 124 -7.08 -12.96 -0.30
C GLY A 124 -5.68 -13.37 0.19
N LEU A 125 -5.04 -12.47 0.94
CA LEU A 125 -3.71 -12.70 1.52
C LEU A 125 -3.80 -13.53 2.79
N VAL A 126 -2.85 -14.44 3.00
CA VAL A 126 -2.76 -15.19 4.26
C VAL A 126 -2.02 -14.39 5.33
N ASP A 127 -2.51 -14.42 6.56
CA ASP A 127 -1.82 -13.91 7.75
C ASP A 127 -0.90 -14.97 8.39
N ALA A 128 -0.30 -14.66 9.55
CA ALA A 128 0.58 -15.60 10.25
C ALA A 128 -0.13 -16.87 10.75
N SER A 129 -1.46 -16.85 10.90
CA SER A 129 -2.28 -18.00 11.30
C SER A 129 -2.77 -18.84 10.10
N GLY A 130 -2.54 -18.36 8.87
CA GLY A 130 -3.06 -18.95 7.65
C GLY A 130 -4.48 -18.51 7.29
N HIS A 131 -5.05 -17.54 8.01
CA HIS A 131 -6.36 -16.96 7.69
C HIS A 131 -6.27 -16.05 6.47
N ARG A 132 -7.31 -16.05 5.62
CA ARG A 132 -7.32 -15.28 4.36
C ARG A 132 -8.11 -13.97 4.48
N HIS A 133 -7.43 -12.88 4.16
CA HIS A 133 -7.96 -11.51 4.15
C HIS A 133 -8.30 -11.09 2.72
N LYS A 134 -9.60 -11.01 2.40
CA LYS A 134 -10.09 -10.60 1.09
C LYS A 134 -10.55 -9.15 1.09
N ILE A 135 -10.24 -8.45 0.01
CA ILE A 135 -10.88 -7.16 -0.30
C ILE A 135 -12.18 -7.39 -1.09
N ALA A 136 -13.15 -6.50 -0.93
CA ALA A 136 -14.41 -6.55 -1.69
C ALA A 136 -14.24 -6.04 -3.12
N ALA A 137 -13.45 -4.97 -3.28
CA ALA A 137 -13.19 -4.30 -4.55
C ALA A 137 -11.85 -3.55 -4.49
N TYR A 138 -11.38 -3.13 -5.66
CA TYR A 138 -10.24 -2.23 -5.82
C TYR A 138 -10.53 -1.24 -6.95
N LEU A 139 -10.02 -0.02 -6.81
CA LEU A 139 -10.23 1.07 -7.76
C LEU A 139 -8.89 1.69 -8.14
N ALA A 140 -8.68 1.96 -9.42
CA ALA A 140 -7.55 2.75 -9.90
C ALA A 140 -7.72 4.23 -9.55
N LEU A 141 -6.64 4.81 -9.05
CA LEU A 141 -6.48 6.24 -8.82
C LEU A 141 -5.69 6.85 -9.98
N THR A 142 -5.91 8.14 -10.22
CA THR A 142 -5.15 8.92 -11.20
C THR A 142 -3.73 9.12 -10.70
N PRO A 143 -2.70 8.65 -11.42
CA PRO A 143 -1.32 8.79 -10.94
C PRO A 143 -0.94 10.25 -10.70
N GLY A 144 -0.34 10.53 -9.55
CA GLY A 144 0.11 11.87 -9.14
C GLY A 144 -1.00 12.81 -8.64
N ASP A 145 -2.28 12.43 -8.67
CA ASP A 145 -3.36 13.27 -8.16
C ASP A 145 -3.40 13.23 -6.62
N VAL A 146 -2.74 14.23 -6.02
CA VAL A 146 -2.63 14.38 -4.56
C VAL A 146 -4.01 14.39 -3.88
N GLN A 147 -5.00 15.08 -4.45
CA GLN A 147 -6.31 15.21 -3.81
C GLN A 147 -7.09 13.91 -3.86
N GLU A 148 -7.07 13.22 -5.00
CA GLU A 148 -7.68 11.89 -5.12
C GLU A 148 -7.04 10.89 -4.16
N HIS A 149 -5.70 10.91 -4.00
CA HIS A 149 -5.00 10.03 -3.07
C HIS A 149 -5.35 10.34 -1.61
N LEU A 150 -5.36 11.61 -1.20
CA LEU A 150 -5.73 12.00 0.18
C LEU A 150 -7.17 11.60 0.49
N LEU A 151 -8.09 11.83 -0.45
CA LEU A 151 -9.47 11.40 -0.30
C LEU A 151 -9.58 9.88 -0.18
N ALA A 152 -8.88 9.13 -1.02
CA ALA A 152 -8.90 7.69 -0.98
C ALA A 152 -8.33 7.14 0.34
N ILE A 153 -7.23 7.68 0.87
CA ILE A 153 -6.72 7.31 2.20
C ILE A 153 -7.76 7.63 3.27
N TYR A 154 -8.37 8.81 3.22
CA TYR A 154 -9.37 9.23 4.19
C TYR A 154 -10.60 8.30 4.21
N LEU A 155 -11.07 7.87 3.04
CA LEU A 155 -12.25 7.01 2.93
C LEU A 155 -11.96 5.53 3.24
N PHE A 156 -10.80 5.03 2.83
CA PHE A 156 -10.48 3.59 2.85
C PHE A 156 -9.43 3.20 3.89
N GLY A 157 -8.92 4.16 4.66
CA GLY A 157 -7.91 3.99 5.70
C GLY A 157 -6.49 3.83 5.15
N ALA A 158 -6.33 3.21 3.98
CA ALA A 158 -5.06 3.05 3.29
C ALA A 158 -5.25 2.88 1.77
N ILE A 159 -4.20 3.19 1.01
CA ILE A 159 -4.12 2.93 -0.44
C ILE A 159 -2.76 2.35 -0.79
N GLY A 160 -2.70 1.59 -1.88
CA GLY A 160 -1.46 1.11 -2.48
C GLY A 160 -0.92 2.10 -3.49
N VAL A 161 0.29 2.65 -3.25
CA VAL A 161 0.96 3.57 -4.16
C VAL A 161 2.11 2.85 -4.85
N GLY A 162 2.06 2.78 -6.18
CA GLY A 162 3.16 2.32 -7.02
C GLY A 162 4.02 3.48 -7.50
N VAL A 163 5.34 3.36 -7.39
CA VAL A 163 6.28 4.41 -7.84
C VAL A 163 7.39 3.84 -8.72
N ARG A 164 7.84 4.64 -9.69
CA ARG A 164 9.15 4.53 -10.32
C ARG A 164 10.19 5.00 -9.31
N PHE A 165 10.84 4.08 -8.63
CA PHE A 165 11.65 4.37 -7.45
C PHE A 165 13.00 5.01 -7.82
N PRO A 166 13.27 6.25 -7.39
CA PRO A 166 14.55 6.91 -7.65
C PRO A 166 15.64 6.47 -6.65
N GLU A 167 16.89 6.39 -7.10
CA GLU A 167 18.07 6.13 -6.26
C GLU A 167 18.15 7.09 -5.05
N SER A 168 17.79 8.37 -5.23
CA SER A 168 17.77 9.36 -4.16
C SER A 168 16.84 9.00 -3.00
N ALA A 169 15.73 8.30 -3.25
CA ALA A 169 14.80 7.89 -2.19
C ALA A 169 15.41 6.81 -1.29
N MET A 170 16.27 5.95 -1.84
CA MET A 170 17.00 4.97 -1.03
C MET A 170 17.93 5.67 -0.03
N GLN A 171 18.63 6.70 -0.50
CA GLN A 171 19.51 7.50 0.36
C GLN A 171 18.70 8.28 1.41
N GLN A 172 17.62 8.96 1.01
CA GLN A 172 16.72 9.65 1.93
C GLN A 172 16.15 8.71 3.00
N PHE A 173 15.80 7.46 2.64
CA PHE A 173 15.38 6.46 3.61
C PHE A 173 16.48 6.15 4.62
N ARG A 174 17.71 5.85 4.15
CA ARG A 174 18.85 5.56 5.04
C ARG A 174 19.16 6.74 5.99
N ASP A 175 19.01 7.96 5.49
CA ASP A 175 19.28 9.19 6.23
C ASP A 175 18.10 9.65 7.11
N HIS A 176 17.02 8.88 7.18
CA HIS A 176 15.80 9.22 7.93
C HIS A 176 15.17 10.56 7.49
N GLN A 177 15.34 10.91 6.22
CA GLN A 177 14.75 12.10 5.61
C GLN A 177 13.42 11.74 4.95
N PRO A 178 12.46 12.68 4.89
CA PRO A 178 11.30 12.54 4.02
C PRO A 178 11.73 12.24 2.59
N TRP A 179 10.95 11.42 1.89
CA TRP A 179 11.11 11.23 0.46
C TRP A 179 10.63 12.47 -0.28
N ASP A 180 11.54 13.04 -1.06
CA ASP A 180 11.30 14.24 -1.85
C ASP A 180 12.06 14.18 -3.18
N VAL A 181 11.65 14.99 -4.14
CA VAL A 181 12.21 14.97 -5.49
C VAL A 181 13.65 15.49 -5.49
N VAL A 182 14.58 14.68 -5.98
CA VAL A 182 15.92 15.11 -6.38
C VAL A 182 15.97 15.13 -7.91
N PRO A 183 16.09 16.30 -8.56
CA PRO A 183 16.11 16.40 -10.02
C PRO A 183 17.20 15.52 -10.64
N GLY A 184 16.83 14.77 -11.68
CA GLY A 184 17.76 13.91 -12.42
C GLY A 184 18.17 12.62 -11.71
N SER A 185 17.56 12.26 -10.57
CA SER A 185 17.84 10.98 -9.93
C SER A 185 17.52 9.80 -10.86
N ARG A 186 18.44 8.84 -10.92
CA ARG A 186 18.27 7.60 -11.69
C ARG A 186 17.13 6.77 -11.10
N ILE A 187 16.33 6.13 -11.96
CA ILE A 187 15.31 5.17 -11.55
C ILE A 187 15.95 3.79 -11.41
N GLU A 188 15.81 3.17 -10.24
CA GLU A 188 16.37 1.85 -9.91
C GLU A 188 15.40 0.70 -10.22
N GLY A 189 14.10 0.97 -10.20
CA GLY A 189 13.06 -0.03 -10.39
C GLY A 189 11.68 0.48 -9.97
N GLY A 190 10.75 -0.44 -9.73
CA GLY A 190 9.44 -0.11 -9.18
C GLY A 190 9.32 -0.47 -7.71
N HIS A 191 8.65 0.36 -6.91
CA HIS A 191 8.34 0.06 -5.51
C HIS A 191 6.85 0.25 -5.20
N TYR A 192 6.32 -0.59 -4.31
CA TYR A 192 4.97 -0.46 -3.77
C TYR A 192 5.06 0.03 -2.33
N ILE A 193 4.33 1.10 -2.03
CA ILE A 193 4.29 1.72 -0.71
C ILE A 193 2.85 2.00 -0.30
N PRO A 194 2.31 1.34 0.73
CA PRO A 194 1.00 1.72 1.26
C PRO A 194 1.07 3.11 1.90
N ALA A 195 0.15 3.99 1.55
CA ALA A 195 -0.05 5.28 2.21
C ALA A 195 -1.20 5.17 3.21
N VAL A 196 -0.97 5.59 4.46
CA VAL A 196 -1.85 5.29 5.61
C VAL A 196 -2.33 6.52 6.38
N ALA A 197 -1.66 7.66 6.20
CA ALA A 197 -2.02 8.89 6.90
C ALA A 197 -1.51 10.15 6.20
N ARG A 198 -2.02 11.30 6.66
CA ARG A 198 -1.49 12.64 6.36
C ARG A 198 -1.05 13.28 7.67
N ARG A 199 0.19 13.76 7.71
CA ARG A 199 0.75 14.52 8.85
C ARG A 199 1.65 15.63 8.33
N ASN A 200 1.52 16.83 8.88
CA ASN A 200 2.43 17.95 8.59
C ASN A 200 2.64 18.22 7.09
N GLY A 201 1.56 18.12 6.30
CA GLY A 201 1.65 18.31 4.85
C GLY A 201 2.42 17.21 4.10
N ARG A 202 2.59 16.02 4.68
CA ARG A 202 3.23 14.85 4.05
C ARG A 202 2.36 13.61 4.12
N PHE A 203 2.39 12.80 3.06
CA PHE A 203 1.91 11.43 3.11
C PHE A 203 2.77 10.66 4.12
N ILE A 204 2.14 9.84 4.94
CA ILE A 204 2.81 8.83 5.74
C ILE A 204 2.62 7.51 5.03
N ILE A 205 3.71 6.97 4.50
CA ILE A 205 3.74 5.65 3.89
C ILE A 205 4.39 4.64 4.83
N VAL A 206 4.19 3.35 4.58
CA VAL A 206 4.90 2.28 5.26
C VAL A 206 5.83 1.59 4.26
N THR A 207 7.09 1.41 4.62
CA THR A 207 8.05 0.63 3.83
C THR A 207 9.15 0.11 4.73
N TRP A 208 9.66 -1.08 4.42
CA TRP A 208 10.80 -1.70 5.11
C TRP A 208 10.69 -1.65 6.65
N GLY A 209 9.50 -2.00 7.16
CA GLY A 209 9.22 -2.14 8.59
C GLY A 209 8.98 -0.87 9.38
N ARG A 210 8.87 0.31 8.74
CA ARG A 210 8.54 1.55 9.43
C ARG A 210 7.75 2.54 8.56
N GLU A 211 7.24 3.57 9.22
CA GLU A 211 6.69 4.74 8.56
C GLU A 211 7.78 5.61 7.95
N GLN A 212 7.46 6.20 6.81
CA GLN A 212 8.35 7.05 6.04
C GLN A 212 7.53 8.25 5.50
N PRO A 213 7.87 9.50 5.83
CA PRO A 213 7.20 10.64 5.25
C PRO A 213 7.53 10.79 3.76
N MET A 214 6.55 11.17 2.95
CA MET A 214 6.68 11.41 1.50
C MET A 214 6.00 12.73 1.13
N THR A 215 6.65 13.56 0.30
CA THR A 215 6.10 14.84 -0.15
C THR A 215 5.08 14.66 -1.29
N ASP A 216 4.23 15.68 -1.47
CA ASP A 216 3.29 15.74 -2.59
C ASP A 216 4.02 15.77 -3.94
N ALA A 217 5.17 16.46 -4.00
CA ALA A 217 6.03 16.50 -5.18
C ALA A 217 6.58 15.11 -5.54
N PHE A 218 6.97 14.31 -4.55
CA PHE A 218 7.43 12.94 -4.78
C PHE A 218 6.33 12.07 -5.39
N LEU A 219 5.11 12.15 -4.85
CA LEU A 219 3.95 11.46 -5.42
C LEU A 219 3.74 11.89 -6.87
N GLN A 220 3.69 13.20 -7.13
CA GLN A 220 3.42 13.75 -8.47
C GLN A 220 4.47 13.32 -9.51
N GLU A 221 5.75 13.27 -9.12
CA GLU A 221 6.85 12.94 -10.03
C GLU A 221 6.95 11.43 -10.30
N TYR A 222 6.87 10.61 -9.25
CA TYR A 222 7.28 9.20 -9.34
C TYR A 222 6.14 8.21 -9.38
N ASN A 223 4.90 8.60 -9.03
CA ASN A 223 3.75 7.69 -9.06
C ASN A 223 3.38 7.27 -10.49
N ASP A 224 3.33 5.96 -10.75
CA ASP A 224 3.00 5.40 -12.06
C ASP A 224 1.69 4.58 -12.07
N GLU A 225 1.25 4.09 -10.92
CA GLU A 225 -0.09 3.51 -10.71
C GLU A 225 -0.46 3.52 -9.22
N SER A 226 -1.75 3.57 -8.89
CA SER A 226 -2.21 3.47 -7.51
C SER A 226 -3.61 2.88 -7.40
N TYR A 227 -3.84 2.15 -6.30
CA TYR A 227 -5.09 1.46 -6.04
C TYR A 227 -5.66 1.80 -4.66
N ALA A 228 -6.92 2.21 -4.64
CA ALA A 228 -7.74 2.17 -3.44
C ALA A 228 -8.35 0.79 -3.26
N TYR A 229 -8.43 0.32 -2.02
CA TYR A 229 -8.94 -1.01 -1.69
C TYR A 229 -10.12 -0.93 -0.74
N VAL A 230 -11.16 -1.67 -1.06
CA VAL A 230 -12.39 -1.73 -0.26
C VAL A 230 -12.31 -2.96 0.65
N SER A 231 -11.79 -2.80 1.86
CA SER A 231 -11.77 -3.89 2.85
C SER A 231 -12.99 -3.83 3.78
N LYS A 232 -13.69 -4.95 3.92
CA LYS A 232 -14.77 -5.07 4.92
C LYS A 232 -14.22 -5.10 6.35
N GLU A 233 -12.96 -5.47 6.50
CA GLU A 233 -12.30 -5.65 7.79
C GLU A 233 -11.96 -4.31 8.45
N TYR A 234 -12.02 -3.20 7.69
CA TYR A 234 -11.93 -1.83 8.20
C TYR A 234 -13.25 -1.30 8.77
N LEU A 235 -14.36 -2.01 8.54
CA LEU A 235 -15.69 -1.54 8.94
C LEU A 235 -16.06 -2.02 10.35
N ARG A 236 -16.61 -1.11 11.16
CA ARG A 236 -17.31 -1.44 12.40
C ARG A 236 -18.80 -1.19 12.18
N GLN A 237 -19.62 -2.22 12.39
CA GLN A 237 -21.08 -2.15 12.17
C GLN A 237 -21.47 -1.63 10.76
N GLY A 238 -20.63 -1.87 9.75
CA GLY A 238 -20.88 -1.45 8.35
C GLY A 238 -20.35 -0.08 7.96
N HIS A 239 -19.72 0.66 8.88
CA HIS A 239 -19.15 1.99 8.67
C HIS A 239 -17.63 1.99 8.85
N SER A 240 -16.90 2.81 8.10
CA SER A 240 -15.51 3.13 8.42
C SER A 240 -15.42 4.02 9.68
N PRO A 241 -14.24 4.19 10.29
CA PRO A 241 -14.03 5.17 11.37
C PRO A 241 -14.48 6.59 11.01
N GLU A 242 -14.37 6.97 9.74
CA GLU A 242 -14.84 8.25 9.18
C GLU A 242 -16.35 8.28 8.86
N GLY A 243 -17.08 7.20 9.12
CA GLY A 243 -18.52 7.08 8.86
C GLY A 243 -18.88 6.67 7.43
N PHE A 244 -17.91 6.36 6.58
CA PHE A 244 -18.15 5.92 5.20
C PHE A 244 -19.02 4.66 5.17
N ASN A 245 -20.10 4.70 4.39
CA ASN A 245 -21.08 3.62 4.33
C ASN A 245 -20.83 2.69 3.13
N MET A 246 -20.46 1.45 3.43
CA MET A 246 -20.20 0.42 2.41
C MET A 246 -21.45 0.03 1.61
N ALA A 247 -22.64 0.11 2.20
CA ALA A 247 -23.88 -0.20 1.52
C ALA A 247 -24.23 0.89 0.50
N GLU A 248 -23.96 2.15 0.83
CA GLU A 248 -24.12 3.30 -0.07
C GLU A 248 -23.14 3.20 -1.24
N LEU A 249 -21.86 2.94 -0.98
CA LEU A 249 -20.91 2.67 -2.06
C LEU A 249 -21.39 1.53 -2.96
N LYS A 250 -21.81 0.39 -2.40
CA LYS A 250 -22.33 -0.72 -3.22
C LYS A 250 -23.55 -0.33 -4.04
N ALA A 251 -24.46 0.48 -3.50
CA ALA A 251 -25.62 0.97 -4.22
C ALA A 251 -25.20 1.91 -5.37
N ASP A 252 -24.27 2.82 -5.12
CA ASP A 252 -23.73 3.74 -6.13
C ASP A 252 -23.00 2.96 -7.24
N LEU A 253 -22.17 1.98 -6.87
CA LEU A 253 -21.46 1.13 -7.82
C LEU A 253 -22.44 0.29 -8.66
N ALA A 254 -23.52 -0.25 -8.07
CA ALA A 254 -24.54 -1.00 -8.78
C ALA A 254 -25.43 -0.12 -9.67
N ALA A 255 -25.63 1.16 -9.30
CA ALA A 255 -26.36 2.13 -10.12
C ALA A 255 -25.56 2.58 -11.35
N LEU A 256 -24.26 2.31 -11.38
CA LEU A 256 -23.33 2.69 -12.45
C LEU A 256 -23.06 1.55 -13.44
N GLY A 257 -23.66 0.36 -13.25
CA GLY A 257 -23.66 -0.76 -14.21
C GLY A 257 -23.52 -2.12 -13.54
#